data_AF-A0A9E5RT27-F1
#
_entry.id   AF-A0A9E5RT27-F1
#
_cell.length_a   1.000
_cell.length_b   1.000
_cell.length_c   1.000
_cell.angle_alpha   90.00
_cell.angle_beta   90.00
_cell.angle_gamma   90.00
#
_symmetry.space_group_name_H-M   'P 1'
#
loop_
_entity.id
_entity.type
_entity.pdbx_description
1 polymer ?
#
loop_
_entity_poly.entity_id
_entity_poly.type
_entity_poly.pdbx_seq_one_letter_code
_entity_poly.pdbx_strand_id
1 'polypeptide(L)' 'MLYTVETGDTLFKIAEKIYGDRICWQVIYNANPEVIVLVPGVKLRVPQYCDYRYIFSHLTANNRFKFVS' A
#
# COMPACT_ATOMS: atom_id res chain seq x y z
N MET A 1 9.45 7.95 2.72
CA MET A 1 10.19 8.31 1.49
C MET A 1 9.21 8.74 0.40
N LEU A 2 9.69 9.28 -0.71
CA LEU A 2 8.86 9.57 -1.89
C LEU A 2 9.15 8.52 -2.97
N TYR A 3 8.10 7.92 -3.53
CA TYR A 3 8.17 6.98 -4.64
C TYR A 3 7.52 7.61 -5.87
N THR A 4 8.22 7.58 -7.01
CA THR A 4 7.64 8.04 -8.28
C THR A 4 6.99 6.85 -8.97
N VAL A 5 5.70 6.96 -9.26
CA VAL A 5 4.92 5.92 -9.94
C VAL A 5 5.48 5.67 -11.33
N GLU A 6 5.68 4.40 -11.66
CA GLU A 6 6.13 3.94 -12.99
C GLU A 6 4.96 3.33 -13.79
N THR A 7 5.14 3.16 -15.10
CA THR A 7 4.13 2.54 -15.96
C THR A 7 3.85 1.10 -15.55
N GLY A 8 2.58 0.79 -15.30
CA GLY A 8 2.14 -0.56 -14.91
C GLY A 8 2.24 -0.86 -13.42
N ASP A 9 2.61 0.14 -12.61
CA ASP A 9 2.56 0.05 -11.16
C ASP A 9 1.12 -0.06 -10.64
N THR A 10 0.99 -0.80 -9.56
CA THR A 10 -0.20 -0.82 -8.70
C THR A 10 0.26 -0.66 -7.26
N LEU A 11 -0.62 -0.19 -6.36
CA LEU A 11 -0.26 -0.07 -4.94
C LEU A 11 0.22 -1.40 -4.34
N PHE A 12 -0.34 -2.53 -4.80
CA PHE A 12 0.10 -3.87 -4.40
C PHE A 12 1.53 -4.18 -4.84
N LYS A 13 1.88 -3.90 -6.09
CA LYS A 13 3.25 -4.13 -6.62
C LYS A 13 4.26 -3.21 -5.94
N ILE A 14 3.89 -1.95 -5.71
CA ILE A 14 4.72 -1.00 -4.99
C ILE A 14 4.93 -1.48 -3.53
N ALA A 15 3.87 -1.93 -2.87
CA ALA A 15 3.96 -2.47 -1.51
C ALA A 15 4.83 -3.73 -1.43
N GLU A 16 4.69 -4.66 -2.37
CA GLU A 16 5.56 -5.83 -2.47
C GLU A 16 7.03 -5.44 -2.68
N LYS A 17 7.29 -4.50 -3.60
CA LYS A 17 8.65 -4.02 -3.90
C LYS A 17 9.32 -3.35 -2.70
N ILE A 18 8.56 -2.62 -1.88
CA ILE A 18 9.10 -1.79 -0.80
C ILE A 18 9.09 -2.52 0.54
N TYR A 19 8.00 -3.21 0.88
CA TYR A 19 7.81 -3.85 2.18
C TYR A 19 8.00 -5.37 2.12
N GLY A 20 8.05 -5.98 0.93
CA GLY A 20 8.03 -7.42 0.76
C GLY A 20 6.64 -8.05 0.94
N ASP A 21 5.62 -7.25 1.28
CA ASP A 21 4.25 -7.72 1.50
C ASP A 21 3.24 -6.81 0.76
N ARG A 22 2.46 -7.44 -0.11
CA ARG A 22 1.39 -6.79 -0.88
C ARG A 22 0.31 -6.20 0.00
N ILE A 23 0.06 -6.73 1.19
CA ILE A 23 -1.00 -6.30 2.12
C ILE A 23 -0.76 -4.86 2.60
N CYS A 24 0.48 -4.41 2.60
CA CYS A 24 0.87 -3.05 2.98
C CYS A 24 0.42 -1.96 1.98
N TRP A 25 -0.27 -2.33 0.89
CA TRP A 25 -0.84 -1.37 -0.06
C TRP A 25 -1.76 -0.33 0.60
N GLN A 26 -2.48 -0.71 1.66
CA GLN A 26 -3.40 0.17 2.40
C GLN A 26 -2.65 1.31 3.11
N VAL A 27 -1.43 1.02 3.60
CA VAL A 27 -0.58 2.02 4.25
C VAL A 27 -0.14 3.08 3.25
N ILE A 28 0.17 2.67 2.01
CA ILE A 28 0.48 3.60 0.92
C ILE A 28 -0.76 4.41 0.53
N TYR A 29 -1.91 3.75 0.36
CA TYR A 29 -3.17 4.41 0.01
C TYR A 29 -3.54 5.51 1.02
N ASN A 30 -3.54 5.17 2.31
CA ASN A 30 -3.94 6.09 3.38
C ASN A 30 -2.96 7.25 3.57
N ALA A 31 -1.70 7.07 3.20
CA ALA A 31 -0.71 8.15 3.23
C ALA A 31 -0.87 9.15 2.07
N ASN A 32 -1.74 8.86 1.08
CA ASN A 32 -1.96 9.67 -0.12
C ASN A 32 -3.46 9.82 -0.44
N PRO A 33 -4.30 10.34 0.49
CA PRO A 33 -5.75 10.44 0.31
C PRO A 33 -6.16 11.31 -0.89
N GLU A 34 -5.30 12.22 -1.34
CA GLU A 34 -5.50 13.07 -2.51
C GLU A 34 -5.23 12.35 -3.85
N VAL A 35 -4.55 11.20 -3.83
CA VAL A 35 -4.18 10.46 -5.04
C VAL A 35 -5.24 9.41 -5.34
N ILE A 36 -6.14 9.77 -6.26
CA ILE A 36 -7.26 8.91 -6.67
C ILE A 36 -6.81 7.89 -7.74
N VAL A 37 -5.89 8.28 -8.61
CA VAL A 37 -5.42 7.45 -9.74
C VAL A 37 -3.90 7.46 -9.77
N LEU A 38 -3.31 6.27 -9.97
CA LEU A 38 -1.88 6.13 -10.19
C LEU A 38 -1.54 6.38 -11.65
N VAL A 39 -0.90 7.51 -11.91
CA VAL A 39 -0.40 7.90 -13.24
C VAL A 39 1.14 7.96 -13.18
N PRO A 40 1.87 7.52 -14.22
CA PRO A 40 3.32 7.62 -14.21
C PRO A 40 3.80 9.05 -13.92
N GLY A 41 4.81 9.18 -13.05
CA GLY A 41 5.34 10.48 -12.61
C GLY A 41 4.70 11.05 -11.34
N VAL A 42 3.56 10.52 -10.88
CA VAL A 42 2.98 10.89 -9.57
C VAL A 42 3.94 10.50 -8.45
N LYS A 43 4.11 11.38 -7.46
CA LYS A 43 4.92 11.11 -6.28
C LYS A 43 4.03 10.67 -5.12
N LEU A 44 4.21 9.43 -4.67
CA LEU A 44 3.55 8.90 -3.50
C LEU A 44 4.43 9.07 -2.26
N ARG A 45 3.82 9.48 -1.16
CA ARG A 45 4.38 9.33 0.18
C ARG A 45 4.30 7.86 0.56
N VAL A 46 5.46 7.23 0.74
CA VAL A 46 5.56 5.85 1.18
C VAL A 46 6.17 5.82 2.59
N PRO A 47 5.40 5.42 3.62
CA PRO A 47 5.92 5.28 4.98
C PRO A 47 7.12 4.33 5.06
N GLN A 48 8.02 4.52 6.03
CA GLN A 48 9.23 3.68 6.14
C GLN A 48 8.92 2.23 6.57
N TYR A 49 7.79 2.03 7.24
CA TYR A 49 7.39 0.74 7.78
C TYR A 49 5.93 0.47 7.45
N CYS A 50 5.61 -0.82 7.26
CA CYS A 50 4.24 -1.27 7.17
C CYS A 50 3.65 -1.38 8.58
N ASP A 51 2.68 -0.52 8.91
CA ASP A 51 1.99 -0.59 10.20
C ASP A 51 0.90 -1.66 10.16
N TYR A 52 1.31 -2.89 10.44
CA TYR A 52 0.39 -4.03 10.54
C TYR A 52 -0.68 -3.85 11.63
N ARG A 53 -0.39 -3.12 12.72
CA ARG A 53 -1.40 -2.92 13.78
C ARG A 53 -2.57 -2.11 13.24
N TYR A 54 -2.30 -1.11 12.40
CA TYR A 54 -3.33 -0.35 11.71
C TYR A 54 -4.07 -1.20 10.65
N ILE A 55 -3.33 -1.98 9.85
CA ILE A 55 -3.95 -2.83 8.82
C ILE A 55 -4.89 -3.85 9.46
N PHE A 56 -4.44 -4.60 10.47
CA PHE A 56 -5.22 -5.66 11.10
C PHE A 56 -6.44 -5.17 11.89
N SER A 57 -6.40 -3.95 12.44
CA SER A 57 -7.59 -3.35 13.07
C SER A 57 -8.70 -3.02 12.06
N HIS A 58 -8.36 -2.83 10.78
CA HIS A 58 -9.31 -2.54 9.70
C HIS A 58 -9.59 -3.75 8.78
N LEU A 59 -8.77 -4.81 8.83
CA LEU A 59 -9.00 -6.05 8.07
C LEU A 59 -10.06 -6.96 8.69
N THR A 60 -10.30 -6.91 10.00
CA THR A 60 -11.35 -7.70 10.67
C THR A 60 -12.77 -7.33 10.20
N ALA A 61 -12.95 -6.15 9.60
CA ALA A 61 -14.23 -5.67 9.08
C ALA A 61 -14.53 -6.11 7.62
N ASN A 62 -13.51 -6.42 6.80
CA ASN A 62 -13.68 -6.69 5.36
C ASN A 62 -12.92 -7.96 4.92
N ASN A 63 -13.23 -9.05 5.62
CA ASN A 63 -12.67 -10.39 5.44
C ASN A 63 -12.51 -10.78 3.96
N ARG A 64 -11.29 -10.71 3.42
CA ARG A 64 -10.95 -11.39 2.14
C ARG A 64 -9.50 -11.83 1.96
N PHE A 65 -8.72 -11.95 3.03
CA PHE A 65 -7.50 -12.77 3.03
C PHE A 65 -7.38 -13.48 4.37
N LYS A 66 -7.81 -14.76 4.41
CA LYS A 66 -7.44 -15.67 5.50
C LYS A 66 -5.95 -15.93 5.37
N PHE A 67 -5.17 -15.52 6.34
CA PHE A 67 -3.81 -16.02 6.50
C PHE A 67 -3.92 -17.50 6.85
N VAL A 68 -3.56 -18.36 5.90
CA VAL A 68 -3.38 -19.78 6.19
C VAL A 68 -2.01 -19.91 6.86
N SER A 69 -2.02 -20.62 7.99
CA SER A 69 -0.87 -20.96 8.84
C SER A 69 0.26 -21.67 8.10
#